data_AF-Q4CYK2-F1
#
_entry.id   AF-Q4CYK2-F1
#
_cell.length_a   1.000
_cell.length_b   1.000
_cell.length_c   1.000
_cell.angle_alpha   90.00
_cell.angle_beta   90.00
_cell.angle_gamma   90.00
#
_symmetry.space_group_name_H-M   'P 1'
#
loop_
_entity.id
_entity.type
_entity.pdbx_description
1 polymer ?
#
loop_
_entity_poly.entity_id
_entity_poly.type
_entity_poly.pdbx_seq_one_letter_code
_entity_poly.pdbx_strand_id
1 'polypeptide(L)'
;MCLMRFCLLLFLVTLLLLAGNVMAVRVQRPAFLASRKFDAYKLSVGPPNWSGREHKGEVLLVRGAELCADGAGSNKWKGAIVLALGHECDTVVQALTAQRGGAVGLLVSKSGGYTGSEGEVRIPVEVLKKEDYDAFAMTINQGISIHVSIGNSLNVQRFAD
;
A
#
# COMPACT_ATOMS: atom_id res chain seq x y z
N MET A 1 10.07 -3.43 44.39
CA MET A 1 9.38 -4.15 43.30
C MET A 1 8.71 -3.24 42.26
N CYS A 2 8.30 -1.99 42.58
CA CYS A 2 7.64 -1.11 41.59
C CYS A 2 8.52 -0.64 40.43
N LEU A 3 9.82 -0.40 40.65
CA LEU A 3 10.73 0.10 39.61
C LEU A 3 10.86 -0.89 38.43
N MET A 4 10.97 -2.19 38.72
CA MET A 4 11.08 -3.23 37.68
C MET A 4 9.81 -3.33 36.82
N ARG A 5 8.62 -3.15 37.42
CA ARG A 5 7.34 -3.14 36.67
C ARG A 5 7.25 -1.95 35.71
N PHE A 6 7.72 -0.78 36.13
CA PHE A 6 7.70 0.42 35.29
C PHE A 6 8.67 0.32 34.10
N CYS A 7 9.89 -0.19 34.32
CA CYS A 7 10.85 -0.45 33.23
C CYS A 7 10.30 -1.48 32.23
N LEU A 8 9.63 -2.52 32.72
CA LEU A 8 9.04 -3.55 31.85
C LEU A 8 7.88 -3.01 31.01
N LEU A 9 7.06 -2.11 31.57
CA LEU A 9 6.02 -1.37 30.82
C LEU A 9 6.61 -0.46 29.74
N LEU A 10 7.64 0.33 30.07
CA LEU A 10 8.31 1.20 29.09
C LEU A 10 8.95 0.39 27.95
N PHE A 11 9.58 -0.74 28.29
CA PHE A 11 10.14 -1.66 27.30
C PHE A 11 9.05 -2.23 26.39
N LEU A 12 7.89 -2.63 26.94
CA LEU A 12 6.75 -3.10 26.15
C LEU A 12 6.20 -2.01 25.22
N VAL A 13 6.08 -0.76 25.70
CA VAL A 13 5.61 0.38 24.88
C VAL A 13 6.59 0.68 23.75
N THR A 14 7.90 0.68 24.02
CA THR A 14 8.92 0.88 22.98
C THR A 14 8.95 -0.29 21.99
N LEU A 15 8.78 -1.54 22.44
CA LEU A 15 8.68 -2.69 21.55
C LEU A 15 7.44 -2.61 20.65
N LEU A 16 6.29 -2.20 21.21
CA LEU A 16 5.05 -2.01 20.46
C LEU A 16 5.18 -0.89 19.42
N LEU A 17 5.87 0.20 19.76
CA LEU A 17 6.15 1.30 18.84
C LEU A 17 7.11 0.88 17.71
N LEU A 18 8.13 0.08 18.01
CA LEU A 18 9.09 -0.43 17.01
C LEU A 18 8.46 -1.50 16.09
N ALA A 19 7.59 -2.36 16.63
CA ALA A 19 6.91 -3.38 15.85
C ALA A 19 5.86 -2.81 14.88
N GLY A 20 5.42 -1.56 15.08
CA GLY A 20 4.36 -0.93 14.30
C GLY A 20 4.74 -0.55 12.86
N ASN A 21 6.03 -0.51 12.53
CA ASN A 21 6.51 -0.07 11.21
C ASN A 21 6.88 -1.25 10.31
N VAL A 22 5.99 -2.25 10.18
CA VAL A 22 6.12 -3.27 9.12
C VAL A 22 5.62 -2.65 7.81
N MET A 23 6.48 -1.82 7.25
CA MET A 23 6.38 -1.24 5.92
C MET A 23 7.05 -2.21 4.94
N ALA A 24 6.41 -2.59 3.84
CA ALA A 24 7.16 -2.95 2.63
C ALA A 24 6.20 -3.36 1.51
N VAL A 25 5.88 -2.43 0.60
CA VAL A 25 5.71 -2.82 -0.80
C VAL A 25 6.88 -3.74 -1.14
N ARG A 26 6.56 -5.01 -1.41
CA ARG A 26 7.56 -6.01 -1.74
C ARG A 26 7.49 -6.29 -3.22
N VAL A 27 8.51 -5.85 -3.95
CA VAL A 27 8.61 -6.18 -5.38
C VAL A 27 9.07 -7.63 -5.53
N GLN A 28 8.28 -8.41 -6.29
CA GLN A 28 8.57 -9.81 -6.62
C GLN A 28 9.29 -9.91 -7.97
N ARG A 29 8.93 -9.05 -8.92
CA ARG A 29 9.53 -8.92 -10.26
C ARG A 29 9.43 -7.47 -10.72
N PRO A 30 10.37 -6.95 -11.53
CA PRO A 30 11.61 -7.57 -11.98
C PRO A 30 12.70 -7.62 -10.90
N ALA A 31 13.72 -8.46 -11.10
CA ALA A 31 14.75 -8.72 -10.09
C ALA A 31 15.53 -7.48 -9.64
N PHE A 32 15.76 -6.52 -10.55
CA PHE A 32 16.49 -5.29 -10.23
C PHE A 32 15.71 -4.33 -9.30
N LEU A 33 14.38 -4.41 -9.30
CA LEU A 33 13.55 -3.73 -8.32
C LEU A 33 13.41 -4.59 -7.06
N ALA A 34 13.25 -5.91 -7.18
CA ALA A 34 13.12 -6.82 -6.03
C ALA A 34 14.34 -6.79 -5.07
N SER A 35 15.53 -6.44 -5.57
CA SER A 35 16.73 -6.27 -4.75
C SER A 35 16.79 -4.94 -3.99
N ARG A 36 15.89 -4.00 -4.28
CA ARG A 36 15.79 -2.71 -3.59
C ARG A 36 14.90 -2.81 -2.36
N LYS A 37 15.21 -2.00 -1.36
CA LYS A 37 14.31 -1.74 -0.23
C LYS A 37 13.42 -0.55 -0.61
N PHE A 38 12.11 -0.72 -0.46
CA PHE A 38 11.12 0.32 -0.71
C PHE A 38 10.65 0.89 0.61
N ASP A 39 10.74 2.21 0.76
CA ASP A 39 10.28 2.91 1.96
C ASP A 39 8.85 3.40 1.74
N ALA A 40 7.91 2.46 1.66
CA ALA A 40 6.49 2.74 1.44
C ALA A 40 5.74 2.75 2.77
N TYR A 41 4.88 3.74 3.02
CA TYR A 41 4.04 3.73 4.22
C TYR A 41 2.58 3.49 3.89
N LYS A 42 1.94 2.62 4.68
CA LYS A 42 0.51 2.34 4.56
C LYS A 42 -0.30 3.50 5.14
N LEU A 43 -1.31 3.97 4.40
CA LEU A 43 -2.26 4.94 4.93
C LEU A 43 -3.23 4.28 5.91
N SER A 44 -3.78 5.06 6.83
CA SER A 44 -4.79 4.61 7.81
C SER A 44 -6.17 4.27 7.19
N VAL A 45 -6.21 4.01 5.89
CA VAL A 45 -7.39 3.57 5.12
C VAL A 45 -7.15 2.17 4.57
N GLY A 46 -8.23 1.45 4.26
CA GLY A 46 -8.13 0.08 3.80
C GLY A 46 -8.30 -0.95 4.94
N PRO A 47 -7.90 -2.21 4.70
CA PRO A 47 -8.10 -3.28 5.66
C PRO A 47 -7.28 -3.01 6.93
N PRO A 48 -7.80 -3.40 8.10
CA PRO A 48 -7.11 -3.17 9.36
C PRO A 48 -5.74 -3.84 9.38
N ASN A 49 -4.78 -3.23 10.06
CA ASN A 49 -3.39 -3.72 10.10
C ASN A 49 -3.25 -5.14 10.66
N TRP A 50 -4.13 -5.53 11.57
CA TRP A 50 -4.17 -6.86 12.19
C TRP A 50 -4.76 -7.94 11.27
N SER A 51 -5.26 -7.59 10.08
CA SER A 51 -5.80 -8.57 9.13
C SER A 51 -4.75 -9.54 8.60
N GLY A 52 -3.47 -9.15 8.57
CA GLY A 52 -2.38 -9.96 8.04
C GLY A 52 -2.50 -10.35 6.58
N ARG A 53 -3.33 -9.64 5.82
CA ARG A 53 -3.56 -9.92 4.40
C ARG A 53 -2.53 -9.20 3.55
N GLU A 54 -1.83 -9.99 2.76
CA GLU A 54 -0.95 -9.56 1.69
C GLU A 54 -1.73 -9.62 0.36
N HIS A 55 -1.69 -8.52 -0.39
CA HIS A 55 -2.35 -8.37 -1.68
C HIS A 55 -1.30 -8.37 -2.78
N LYS A 56 -1.41 -9.32 -3.71
CA LYS A 56 -0.45 -9.52 -4.79
C LYS A 56 -1.08 -9.18 -6.13
N GLY A 57 -0.33 -8.52 -6.99
CA GLY A 57 -0.77 -8.22 -8.34
C GLY A 57 0.31 -7.58 -9.20
N GLU A 58 0.05 -7.54 -10.49
CA GLU A 58 0.81 -6.70 -11.42
C GLU A 58 0.47 -5.23 -11.17
N VAL A 59 1.49 -4.37 -11.24
CA VAL A 59 1.32 -2.93 -11.11
C VAL A 59 0.84 -2.35 -12.42
N LEU A 60 -0.35 -1.74 -12.42
CA LEU A 60 -0.89 -1.01 -13.56
C LEU A 60 -0.78 0.49 -13.34
N LEU A 61 -0.17 1.18 -14.29
CA LEU A 61 -0.05 2.63 -14.30
C LEU A 61 -1.37 3.25 -14.77
N VAL A 62 -2.02 4.06 -13.93
CA VAL A 62 -3.34 4.64 -14.21
C VAL A 62 -3.32 6.15 -13.98
N ARG A 63 -3.83 6.93 -14.93
CA ARG A 63 -3.92 8.40 -14.82
C ARG A 63 -4.79 8.82 -13.63
N GLY A 64 -4.37 9.85 -12.89
CA GLY A 64 -5.15 10.45 -11.81
C GLY A 64 -6.57 10.78 -12.25
N ALA A 65 -6.72 11.41 -13.41
CA ALA A 65 -8.03 11.69 -14.04
C ALA A 65 -8.96 10.47 -14.11
N GLU A 66 -8.43 9.28 -14.44
CA GLU A 66 -9.23 8.06 -14.53
C GLU A 66 -9.64 7.51 -13.17
N LEU A 67 -8.85 7.79 -12.12
CA LEU A 67 -9.16 7.43 -10.74
C LEU A 67 -10.08 8.45 -10.06
N CYS A 68 -10.19 9.64 -10.63
CA CYS A 68 -11.03 10.74 -10.14
C CYS A 68 -12.37 10.85 -10.87
N ALA A 69 -12.59 10.04 -11.91
CA ALA A 69 -13.88 9.97 -12.60
C ALA A 69 -14.93 9.24 -11.74
N ASP A 70 -16.20 9.64 -11.86
CA ASP A 70 -17.37 9.10 -11.14
C ASP A 70 -17.77 7.66 -11.56
N GLY A 71 -16.81 6.83 -11.96
CA GLY A 71 -17.03 5.43 -12.30
C GLY A 71 -15.85 4.83 -13.06
N ALA A 72 -15.09 3.95 -12.39
CA ALA A 72 -14.31 2.95 -13.10
C ALA A 72 -15.27 1.86 -13.58
N GLY A 73 -15.22 1.52 -14.88
CA GLY A 73 -15.94 0.36 -15.40
C GLY A 73 -15.59 -0.88 -14.56
N SER A 74 -16.60 -1.73 -14.27
CA SER A 74 -16.39 -2.93 -13.47
C SER A 74 -15.31 -3.81 -14.09
N ASN A 75 -14.37 -4.31 -13.27
CA ASN A 75 -13.25 -5.17 -13.66
C ASN A 75 -12.16 -4.54 -14.54
N LYS A 76 -12.12 -3.21 -14.70
CA LYS A 76 -11.08 -2.52 -15.49
C LYS A 76 -9.64 -2.84 -15.03
N TRP A 77 -9.44 -3.07 -13.74
CA TRP A 77 -8.14 -3.35 -13.11
C TRP A 77 -8.18 -4.61 -12.24
N LYS A 78 -9.02 -5.58 -12.61
CA LYS A 78 -9.27 -6.78 -11.81
C LYS A 78 -7.97 -7.49 -11.44
N GLY A 79 -7.67 -7.59 -10.14
CA GLY A 79 -6.49 -8.28 -9.63
C GLY A 79 -5.18 -7.48 -9.68
N ALA A 80 -5.20 -6.25 -10.19
CA ALA A 80 -4.02 -5.41 -10.30
C ALA A 80 -3.78 -4.57 -9.04
N ILE A 81 -2.53 -4.16 -8.85
CA ILE A 81 -2.15 -3.07 -7.95
C ILE A 81 -2.08 -1.80 -8.77
N VAL A 82 -2.92 -0.82 -8.49
CA VAL A 82 -2.94 0.42 -9.28
C VAL A 82 -1.86 1.37 -8.76
N LEU A 83 -1.04 1.92 -9.67
CA LEU A 83 -0.14 3.03 -9.40
C LEU A 83 -0.73 4.31 -10.00
N ALA A 84 -1.16 5.23 -9.14
CA ALA A 84 -1.82 6.47 -9.54
C ALA A 84 -0.82 7.51 -10.08
N LEU A 85 -0.96 7.86 -11.36
CA LEU A 85 -0.25 8.96 -12.01
C LEU A 85 -0.89 10.29 -11.67
N GLY A 86 -0.41 10.91 -10.59
CA GLY A 86 -0.82 12.25 -10.19
C GLY A 86 -1.88 12.27 -9.09
N HIS A 87 -2.16 13.48 -8.62
CA HIS A 87 -2.96 13.74 -7.43
C HIS A 87 -4.09 14.72 -7.76
N GLU A 88 -4.99 14.30 -8.65
CA GLU A 88 -6.07 15.14 -9.20
C GLU A 88 -7.31 15.19 -8.30
N CYS A 89 -7.44 14.27 -7.34
CA CYS A 89 -8.50 14.20 -6.34
C CYS A 89 -7.99 13.49 -5.08
N ASP A 90 -8.85 13.41 -4.06
CA ASP A 90 -8.56 12.72 -2.79
C ASP A 90 -8.10 11.27 -3.00
N THR A 91 -7.11 10.84 -2.21
CA THR A 91 -6.59 9.47 -2.23
C THR A 91 -7.66 8.44 -1.86
N VAL A 92 -8.63 8.79 -1.00
CA VAL A 92 -9.79 7.94 -0.69
C VAL A 92 -10.67 7.77 -1.92
N VAL A 93 -10.92 8.84 -2.67
CA VAL A 93 -11.68 8.79 -3.94
C VAL A 93 -10.94 7.89 -4.94
N GLN A 94 -9.64 8.06 -5.10
CA GLN A 94 -8.84 7.20 -5.97
C GLN A 94 -8.90 5.73 -5.53
N ALA A 95 -8.83 5.45 -4.22
CA ALA A 95 -8.91 4.10 -3.67
C ALA A 95 -10.28 3.46 -3.89
N LEU A 96 -11.37 4.21 -3.70
CA LEU A 96 -12.72 3.74 -3.97
C LEU A 96 -12.93 3.46 -5.47
N THR A 97 -12.44 4.33 -6.34
CA THR A 97 -12.50 4.13 -7.80
C THR A 97 -11.69 2.92 -8.24
N ALA A 98 -10.45 2.77 -7.74
CA ALA A 98 -9.62 1.59 -7.99
C ALA A 98 -10.31 0.30 -7.51
N GLN A 99 -10.87 0.31 -6.31
CA GLN A 99 -11.63 -0.81 -5.74
C GLN A 99 -12.85 -1.18 -6.59
N ARG A 100 -13.64 -0.20 -7.05
CA ARG A 100 -14.79 -0.44 -7.95
C ARG A 100 -14.33 -1.03 -9.29
N GLY A 101 -13.15 -0.64 -9.77
CA GLY A 101 -12.50 -1.22 -10.95
C GLY A 101 -11.95 -2.63 -10.74
N GLY A 102 -12.00 -3.18 -9.53
CA GLY A 102 -11.52 -4.53 -9.19
C GLY A 102 -10.05 -4.61 -8.82
N ALA A 103 -9.36 -3.47 -8.60
CA ALA A 103 -8.01 -3.46 -8.10
C ALA A 103 -7.94 -4.11 -6.71
N VAL A 104 -6.81 -4.75 -6.41
CA VAL A 104 -6.56 -5.36 -5.09
C VAL A 104 -5.70 -4.50 -4.19
N GLY A 105 -5.25 -3.33 -4.68
CA GLY A 105 -4.39 -2.40 -3.96
C GLY A 105 -4.16 -1.09 -4.72
N LEU A 106 -3.75 -0.04 -4.00
CA LEU A 106 -3.42 1.27 -4.56
C LEU A 106 -2.05 1.75 -4.05
N LEU A 107 -1.24 2.26 -4.97
CA LEU A 107 0.03 2.93 -4.73
C LEU A 107 -0.07 4.38 -5.20
N VAL A 108 0.35 5.31 -4.36
CA VAL A 108 0.38 6.75 -4.66
C VAL A 108 1.74 7.36 -4.31
N SER A 109 2.12 8.46 -4.95
CA SER A 109 3.36 9.20 -4.61
C SER A 109 3.18 10.17 -3.44
N LYS A 110 1.93 10.54 -3.13
CA LYS A 110 1.57 11.50 -2.09
C LYS A 110 0.17 11.18 -1.57
N SER A 111 -0.03 11.31 -0.26
CA SER A 111 -1.37 11.27 0.33
C SER A 111 -2.06 12.62 0.16
N GLY A 112 -3.29 12.60 -0.36
CA GLY A 112 -4.18 13.76 -0.36
C GLY A 112 -4.90 13.89 0.98
N GLY A 113 -5.42 15.09 1.25
CA GLY A 113 -6.26 15.30 2.42
C GLY A 113 -7.49 14.40 2.39
N TYR A 114 -7.88 13.87 3.55
CA TYR A 114 -9.06 13.03 3.75
C TYR A 114 -10.31 13.92 3.79
N THR A 115 -11.04 14.02 2.69
CA THR A 115 -12.28 14.77 2.54
C THR A 115 -13.46 13.81 2.58
N GLY A 116 -13.67 13.15 3.72
CA GLY A 116 -14.99 12.67 4.17
C GLY A 116 -15.82 11.80 3.22
N SER A 117 -15.27 11.24 2.15
CA SER A 117 -16.06 10.48 1.16
C SER A 117 -16.68 9.25 1.82
N GLU A 118 -17.99 9.08 1.67
CA GLU A 118 -18.83 8.08 2.35
C GLU A 118 -18.60 6.60 1.92
N GLY A 119 -17.39 6.24 1.49
CA GLY A 119 -17.06 4.89 1.05
C GLY A 119 -16.07 4.19 1.97
N GLU A 120 -16.36 2.94 2.33
CA GLU A 120 -15.41 2.06 3.00
C GLU A 120 -14.35 1.56 2.01
N VAL A 121 -13.12 2.03 2.16
CA VAL A 121 -11.95 1.51 1.44
C VAL A 121 -11.55 0.15 2.05
N ARG A 122 -11.54 -0.90 1.24
CA ARG A 122 -11.23 -2.29 1.60
C ARG A 122 -9.93 -2.81 0.98
N ILE A 123 -9.33 -2.03 0.09
CA ILE A 123 -8.01 -2.32 -0.48
C ILE A 123 -6.92 -1.59 0.32
N PRO A 124 -5.73 -2.19 0.50
CA PRO A 124 -4.59 -1.47 1.06
C PRO A 124 -4.18 -0.30 0.15
N VAL A 125 -3.85 0.83 0.78
CA VAL A 125 -3.29 2.00 0.11
C VAL A 125 -1.93 2.32 0.71
N GLU A 126 -0.90 2.34 -0.11
CA GLU A 126 0.47 2.67 0.32
C GLU A 126 1.02 3.86 -0.46
N VAL A 127 1.78 4.69 0.24
CA VAL A 127 2.45 5.86 -0.31
C VAL A 127 3.91 5.52 -0.53
N LEU A 128 4.34 5.56 -1.79
CA LEU A 128 5.73 5.41 -2.18
C LEU A 128 6.46 6.74 -2.04
N LYS A 129 7.73 6.70 -1.63
CA LYS A 129 8.62 7.84 -1.81
C LYS A 129 8.76 8.17 -3.29
N LYS A 130 9.02 9.44 -3.60
CA LYS A 130 9.13 9.92 -4.98
C LYS A 130 10.10 9.10 -5.83
N GLU A 131 11.27 8.77 -5.30
CA GLU A 131 12.29 7.97 -6.01
C GLU A 131 11.81 6.56 -6.36
N ASP A 132 11.11 5.91 -5.44
CA ASP A 132 10.54 4.58 -5.61
C ASP A 132 9.38 4.57 -6.60
N TYR A 133 8.52 5.58 -6.48
CA TYR A 133 7.42 5.84 -7.39
C TYR A 133 7.92 6.08 -8.82
N ASP A 134 8.95 6.92 -8.99
CA ASP A 134 9.54 7.23 -10.29
C ASP A 134 10.18 5.97 -10.89
N ALA A 135 10.84 5.13 -10.08
CA ALA A 135 11.40 3.86 -10.52
C ALA A 135 10.32 2.90 -11.06
N PHE A 136 9.17 2.82 -10.41
CA PHE A 136 8.04 2.01 -10.89
C PHE A 136 7.48 2.57 -12.20
N ALA A 137 7.19 3.86 -12.23
CA ALA A 137 6.62 4.52 -13.41
C ALA A 137 7.54 4.38 -14.64
N MET A 138 8.85 4.61 -14.48
CA MET A 138 9.82 4.44 -15.56
C MET A 138 9.90 2.99 -16.04
N THR A 139 9.94 2.01 -15.14
CA THR A 139 10.01 0.58 -15.47
C THR A 139 8.78 0.14 -16.28
N ILE A 140 7.58 0.54 -15.86
CA ILE A 140 6.33 0.23 -16.58
C ILE A 140 6.31 0.93 -17.95
N ASN A 141 6.73 2.19 -18.02
CA ASN A 141 6.80 2.93 -19.28
C ASN A 141 7.82 2.33 -20.28
N GLN A 142 8.81 1.59 -19.80
CA GLN A 142 9.74 0.80 -20.63
C GLN A 142 9.15 -0.55 -21.08
N GLY A 143 7.90 -0.85 -20.73
CA GLY A 143 7.22 -2.11 -21.07
C GLY A 143 7.59 -3.29 -20.17
N ILE A 144 8.20 -3.03 -19.00
CA ILE A 144 8.59 -4.08 -18.05
C ILE A 144 7.49 -4.19 -16.98
N SER A 145 6.90 -5.36 -16.85
CA SER A 145 5.89 -5.62 -15.82
C SER A 145 6.50 -5.69 -14.43
N ILE A 146 5.86 -5.04 -13.47
CA ILE A 146 6.23 -5.09 -12.06
C ILE A 146 5.17 -5.88 -11.32
N HIS A 147 5.58 -6.89 -10.54
CA HIS A 147 4.69 -7.63 -9.66
C HIS A 147 5.06 -7.30 -8.23
N VAL A 148 4.07 -6.90 -7.44
CA VAL A 148 4.29 -6.48 -6.05
C VAL A 148 3.33 -7.17 -5.09
N SER A 149 3.74 -7.13 -3.84
CA SER A 149 2.98 -7.48 -2.65
C SER A 149 2.80 -6.22 -1.83
N ILE A 150 1.57 -5.89 -1.46
CA ILE A 150 1.27 -4.76 -0.56
C ILE A 150 0.32 -5.20 0.56
N GLY A 151 0.19 -4.39 1.60
CA GLY A 151 -0.54 -4.72 2.82
C GLY A 151 0.36 -5.37 3.86
N ASN A 152 -0.26 -5.85 4.93
CA ASN A 152 0.48 -6.35 6.07
C ASN A 152 0.62 -7.86 5.95
N SER A 153 1.83 -8.36 5.71
CA SER A 153 2.14 -9.75 5.98
C SER A 153 2.30 -9.90 7.50
N LEU A 154 1.33 -10.55 8.16
CA LEU A 154 1.62 -11.10 9.47
C LEU A 154 2.63 -12.23 9.22
N ASN A 155 3.89 -12.00 9.60
CA ASN A 155 4.92 -13.02 9.52
C ASN A 155 4.64 -14.09 10.59
N VAL A 156 3.58 -14.88 10.40
CA VAL A 156 3.16 -15.95 11.30
C VAL A 156 4.12 -17.14 11.21
N GLN A 157 5.02 -17.17 10.22
CA GLN A 157 6.10 -18.16 10.18
C GLN A 157 7.04 -18.08 11.40
N ARG A 158 7.05 -16.97 12.16
CA ARG A 158 7.75 -16.92 13.45
C ARG A 158 7.09 -17.76 14.56
N PHE A 159 5.88 -18.28 14.33
CA PHE A 159 5.11 -19.05 15.31
C PHE A 159 4.68 -20.44 14.79
N ALA A 160 5.22 -20.89 13.65
CA ALA A 160 4.79 -22.13 12.98
C ALA A 160 5.91 -23.18 12.80
N ASP A 161 7.05 -23.00 13.48
CA ASP A 161 8.00 -24.08 13.78
C ASP A 161 7.58 -24.79 15.07
#